data_AF-A0A961T1S7-F1
#
_entry.id   AF-A0A961T1S7-F1
#
_cell.length_a   1.000
_cell.length_b   1.000
_cell.length_c   1.000
_cell.angle_alpha   90.00
_cell.angle_beta   90.00
_cell.angle_gamma   90.00
#
_symmetry.space_group_name_H-M   'P 1'
#
loop_
_entity.id
_entity.type
_entity.pdbx_description
1 polymer ?
#
loop_
_entity_poly.entity_id
_entity_poly.type
_entity_poly.pdbx_seq_one_letter_code
_entity_poly.pdbx_strand_id
1 'polypeptide(L)' 'MRDPIETAMNLVPMVVEQTNRGERAYDIFSRLLKERVIFITGPIEDGMATLVSAQLLFLEAENPKKEIHMYINSPGG' A
#
# COMPACT_ATOMS: atom_id res chain seq x y z
N MET A 1 2.59 -3.02 27.91
CA MET A 1 3.52 -2.03 27.32
C MET A 1 3.70 -2.46 25.88
N ARG A 2 3.26 -1.67 24.89
CA ARG A 2 3.46 -2.02 23.47
C ARG A 2 4.96 -2.00 23.18
N ASP A 3 5.46 -2.97 22.43
CA ASP A 3 6.86 -3.03 22.08
C ASP A 3 7.23 -1.74 21.31
N PRO A 4 8.29 -1.00 21.70
CA PRO A 4 8.76 0.17 20.96
C PRO A 4 9.06 -0.13 19.49
N ILE A 5 9.45 -1.38 19.17
CA ILE A 5 9.69 -1.86 17.81
C ILE A 5 8.37 -2.02 17.04
N GLU A 6 7.32 -2.59 17.65
CA GLU A 6 5.96 -2.59 17.08
C GLU A 6 5.45 -1.17 16.83
N THR A 7 5.75 -0.25 17.76
CA THR A 7 5.33 1.15 17.65
C THR A 7 6.08 1.87 16.53
N ALA A 8 7.36 1.56 16.33
CA ALA A 8 8.15 2.06 15.21
C ALA A 8 7.73 1.46 13.85
N MET A 9 7.29 0.18 13.83
CA MET A 9 6.71 -0.44 12.64
C MET A 9 5.33 0.15 12.26
N ASN A 10 4.62 0.73 13.22
CA ASN A 10 3.33 1.39 13.00
C ASN A 10 3.44 2.84 12.49
N LEU A 11 4.63 3.44 12.49
CA LEU A 11 4.86 4.75 11.90
C LEU A 11 5.17 4.60 10.42
N VAL A 12 4.14 4.71 9.58
CA VAL A 12 4.32 4.70 8.12
C VAL A 12 5.06 5.99 7.71
N PRO A 13 6.24 5.89 7.08
CA PRO A 13 6.99 7.06 6.64
C PRO A 13 6.20 7.89 5.62
N MET A 14 6.33 9.21 5.72
CA MET A 14 5.76 10.15 4.76
C MET A 14 6.82 10.56 3.73
N VAL A 15 6.43 10.59 2.47
CA VAL A 15 7.26 10.99 1.34
C VAL A 15 6.65 12.21 0.65
N VAL A 16 7.51 13.13 0.20
CA VAL A 16 7.10 14.34 -0.52
C VAL A 16 7.42 14.16 -2.00
N GLU A 17 6.39 14.26 -2.84
CA GLU A 17 6.52 14.26 -4.30
C GLU A 17 6.45 15.70 -4.81
N GLN A 18 7.49 16.15 -5.50
CA GLN A 18 7.48 17.42 -6.21
C GLN A 18 6.72 17.27 -7.53
N THR A 19 5.68 18.08 -7.71
CA THR A 19 4.92 18.17 -8.95
C THR A 19 5.07 19.57 -9.55
N ASN A 20 4.76 19.72 -10.83
CA ASN A 20 4.78 21.05 -11.49
C ASN A 20 3.82 22.08 -10.86
N ARG A 21 2.92 21.65 -9.96
CA ARG A 21 1.97 22.52 -9.24
C ARG A 21 2.30 22.66 -7.74
N GLY A 22 3.46 22.18 -7.29
CA GLY A 22 3.90 22.22 -5.91
C GLY A 22 4.18 20.84 -5.29
N GLU A 23 4.30 20.79 -3.98
CA GLU A 23 4.61 19.57 -3.22
C GLU A 23 3.34 18.85 -2.77
N ARG A 24 3.31 17.52 -2.92
CA ARG A 24 2.28 16.66 -2.33
C ARG A 24 2.92 15.64 -1.42
N ALA A 25 2.42 15.53 -0.19
CA ALA A 25 2.85 14.53 0.77
C ALA A 25 1.94 13.30 0.69
N TYR A 26 2.56 12.12 0.67
CA TYR A 26 1.91 10.82 0.68
C TYR A 26 2.56 9.97 1.76
N ASP A 27 1.83 9.04 2.36
CA ASP A 27 2.51 7.92 3.00
C ASP A 27 3.17 7.03 1.92
N ILE A 28 4.21 6.29 2.29
CA ILE A 28 4.98 5.49 1.34
C ILE A 28 4.13 4.46 0.59
N PHE A 29 3.11 3.87 1.23
CA PHE A 29 2.24 2.88 0.59
C PHE A 29 1.32 3.54 -0.44
N SER A 30 0.73 4.69 -0.12
CA SER A 30 -0.06 5.47 -1.09
C SER A 30 0.78 5.89 -2.30
N ARG A 31 2.05 6.29 -2.09
CA ARG A 31 2.96 6.63 -3.19
C ARG A 31 3.25 5.42 -4.08
N LEU A 32 3.42 4.23 -3.50
CA LEU A 32 3.68 2.99 -4.23
C LEU A 32 2.43 2.44 -4.92
N LEU A 33 1.25 2.61 -4.34
CA LEU A 33 -0.02 2.25 -4.98
C LEU A 33 -0.24 3.05 -6.27
N LYS A 34 0.19 4.32 -6.31
CA LYS A 34 0.20 5.15 -7.54
C LYS A 34 1.12 4.57 -8.64
N GLU A 35 2.17 3.84 -8.26
CA GLU A 35 3.00 3.04 -9.18
C GLU A 35 2.45 1.64 -9.44
N ARG A 36 1.23 1.35 -8.95
CA ARG A 36 0.52 0.07 -9.10
C ARG A 36 1.19 -1.09 -8.36
N VAL A 37 1.76 -0.77 -7.20
CA VAL A 37 2.35 -1.76 -6.29
C VAL A 37 1.41 -2.00 -5.11
N ILE A 38 1.02 -3.26 -4.90
CA ILE A 38 0.21 -3.72 -3.77
C ILE A 38 1.06 -4.61 -2.87
N PHE A 39 0.97 -4.39 -1.56
CA PHE A 39 1.63 -5.22 -0.55
C PHE A 39 0.62 -6.06 0.21
N ILE A 40 0.92 -7.34 0.38
CA ILE A 40 0.19 -8.26 1.25
C ILE A 40 1.17 -8.72 2.32
N THR A 41 0.99 -8.25 3.55
CA THR A 41 1.93 -8.49 4.65
C THR A 41 1.20 -8.97 5.90
N GLY A 42 1.64 -10.07 6.47
CA GLY A 42 1.00 -10.68 7.64
C GLY A 42 -0.16 -11.63 7.29
N PRO A 43 -0.91 -12.12 8.29
CA PRO A 43 -2.00 -13.09 8.08
C PRO A 43 -3.10 -12.54 7.18
N ILE A 44 -3.68 -13.40 6.33
CA ILE A 44 -4.80 -13.02 5.46
C ILE A 44 -6.10 -13.18 6.24
N GLU A 45 -6.72 -12.05 6.57
CA GLU A 45 -8.04 -11.96 7.17
C GLU A 45 -9.03 -11.25 6.23
N ASP A 46 -10.33 -11.39 6.49
CA ASP A 46 -11.40 -10.83 5.65
C ASP A 46 -11.25 -9.32 5.41
N GLY A 47 -10.79 -8.58 6.42
CA GLY A 47 -10.50 -7.15 6.31
C GLY A 47 -9.39 -6.86 5.30
N MET A 48 -8.27 -7.58 5.40
CA MET A 48 -7.15 -7.45 4.46
C MET A 48 -7.58 -7.85 3.04
N ALA A 49 -8.29 -8.96 2.89
CA ALA A 49 -8.77 -9.43 1.59
C ALA A 49 -9.70 -8.40 0.92
N THR A 50 -10.55 -7.75 1.70
CA THR A 50 -11.44 -6.67 1.23
C THR A 50 -10.62 -5.45 0.76
N LEU A 51 -9.59 -5.05 1.50
CA LEU A 51 -8.73 -3.93 1.13
C LEU A 51 -7.94 -4.20 -0.16
N VAL A 52 -7.35 -5.39 -0.29
CA VAL A 52 -6.62 -5.79 -1.51
C VAL A 52 -7.57 -5.82 -2.71
N SER A 53 -8.78 -6.34 -2.55
CA SER A 53 -9.80 -6.35 -3.61
C SER A 53 -10.17 -4.94 -4.06
N ALA A 54 -10.35 -4.00 -3.13
CA ALA A 54 -10.62 -2.61 -3.43
C ALA A 54 -9.45 -1.94 -4.19
N GLN A 55 -8.21 -2.20 -3.79
CA GLN A 55 -7.01 -1.68 -4.47
C GLN A 55 -6.89 -2.23 -5.90
N LEU A 56 -7.16 -3.52 -6.12
CA LEU A 56 -7.15 -4.12 -7.46
C LEU A 56 -8.17 -3.47 -8.39
N LEU A 57 -9.43 -3.32 -7.93
CA LEU A 57 -10.50 -2.68 -8.70
C LEU A 57 -10.18 -1.20 -8.99
N PHE A 58 -9.61 -0.49 -8.02
CA PHE A 58 -9.17 0.89 -8.21
C PHE A 58 -8.10 0.99 -9.33
N LEU A 59 -7.09 0.14 -9.30
CA LEU A 59 -6.02 0.12 -10.30
C LEU A 59 -6.51 -0.34 -11.68
N GLU A 60 -7.42 -1.30 -11.73
CA GLU A 60 -8.06 -1.74 -12.97
C GLU A 60 -8.85 -0.60 -13.63
N ALA A 61 -9.63 0.15 -12.84
CA ALA A 61 -10.40 1.29 -13.32
C ALA A 61 -9.52 2.44 -13.85
N GLU A 62 -8.35 2.69 -13.26
CA GLU A 62 -7.41 3.69 -13.77
C GLU A 62 -6.80 3.30 -15.12
N ASN A 63 -6.34 2.05 -15.25
CA ASN A 63 -5.77 1.54 -16.48
C ASN A 63 -5.78 0.01 -16.49
N PRO A 64 -6.72 -0.64 -17.21
CA PRO A 64 -6.84 -2.10 -17.19
C PRO A 64 -5.73 -2.81 -17.97
N LYS A 65 -4.96 -2.08 -18.80
CA LYS A 65 -3.88 -2.65 -19.62
C LYS A 65 -2.52 -2.60 -18.95
N LYS A 66 -2.36 -1.78 -17.90
CA LYS A 66 -1.08 -1.63 -17.20
C LYS A 66 -0.96 -2.69 -16.12
N GLU A 67 0.21 -3.31 -16.03
CA GLU A 67 0.49 -4.35 -15.05
C GLU A 67 0.32 -3.85 -13.61
N ILE A 68 0.01 -4.78 -12.71
CA ILE A 68 -0.06 -4.56 -11.27
C ILE A 68 1.03 -5.45 -10.64
N HIS A 69 1.87 -4.87 -9.80
CA HIS A 69 2.91 -5.61 -9.09
C HIS A 69 2.43 -5.94 -7.68
N MET A 70 2.39 -7.22 -7.33
CA MET A 70 1.97 -7.68 -6.02
C MET A 70 3.15 -8.28 -5.27
N TYR A 71 3.46 -7.72 -4.09
CA TYR A 71 4.51 -8.21 -3.20
C TYR A 71 3.88 -8.89 -2.00
N ILE A 72 4.15 -10.18 -1.84
CA ILE A 72 3.50 -11.04 -0.85
C ILE A 72 4.53 -11.50 0.17
N ASN A 73 4.28 -11.13 1.43
CA ASN A 73 4.99 -11.63 2.61
C ASN A 73 3.95 -12.02 3.67
N SER A 74 3.27 -13.15 3.43
CA SER A 74 2.18 -13.63 4.26
C SER A 74 2.41 -15.09 4.65
N PRO A 75 2.15 -15.47 5.91
CA PRO A 75 2.12 -16.88 6.32
C PRO A 75 0.84 -17.61 5.85
N GLY A 76 -0.05 -16.94 5.12
CA GLY A 76 -1.39 -17.42 4.81
C GLY A 76 -2.42 -16.93 5.83
N GLY A 77 -3.53 -17.64 5.93
CA GLY A 77 -4.63 -17.39 6.87
C GLY A 77 -5.14 -18.71 7.41
#